data_AF-A0A2V7KMX1-F1
#
_entry.id   AF-A0A2V7KMX1-F1
#
_cell.length_a   1.000
_cell.length_b   1.000
_cell.length_c   1.000
_cell.angle_alpha   90.00
_cell.angle_beta   90.00
_cell.angle_gamma   90.00
#
_symmetry.space_group_name_H-M   'P 1'
#
loop_
_entity.id
_entity.type
_entity.pdbx_description
1 polymer ?
#
loop_
_entity_poly.entity_id
_entity_poly.type
_entity_poly.pdbx_seq_one_letter_code
_entity_poly.pdbx_strand_id
1 'polypeptide(L)' 'MATVKIPAEQRTLTDQAEVTQYLATLGIDYERWPLSERAAANAPAEAVLAAYAPEIDQLKARGGYVTADVIDVTA' A
#
# COMPACT_ATOMS: atom_id res chain seq x y z
N MET A 1 8.28 -5.00 3.56
CA MET A 1 7.95 -4.42 4.88
C MET A 1 8.21 -2.93 4.78
N ALA A 2 7.30 -2.08 5.26
CA ALA A 2 7.52 -0.63 5.25
C ALA A 2 8.58 -0.26 6.31
N THR A 3 9.40 0.74 5.98
CA THR A 3 10.38 1.31 6.90
C THR A 3 10.16 2.82 6.91
N VAL A 4 9.92 3.39 8.10
CA VAL A 4 9.76 4.85 8.26
C VAL A 4 11.02 5.41 8.89
N LYS A 5 11.65 6.37 8.21
CA LYS A 5 12.82 7.11 8.74
C LYS A 5 12.37 8.50 9.14
N ILE A 6 12.74 8.93 10.34
CA ILE A 6 12.41 10.24 10.91
C ILE A 6 13.75 10.97 11.15
N PRO A 7 14.26 11.73 10.16
CA PRO A 7 15.60 12.33 10.25
C PRO A 7 15.75 13.32 11.41
N ALA A 8 14.70 14.09 11.69
CA ALA A 8 14.68 15.05 12.80
C ALA A 8 14.90 14.39 14.17
N GLU A 9 14.47 13.13 14.31
CA GLU A 9 14.62 12.33 15.54
C GLU A 9 15.78 11.32 15.45
N GLN A 10 16.46 11.23 14.31
CA GLN A 10 17.44 10.17 13.99
C GLN A 10 16.90 8.75 14.28
N ARG A 11 15.61 8.54 14.03
CA ARG A 11 14.88 7.33 14.38
C ARG A 11 14.43 6.56 13.14
N THR A 12 14.43 5.24 13.22
CA THR A 12 13.95 4.35 12.15
C THR A 12 12.98 3.33 12.73
N LEU A 13 11.79 3.26 12.14
CA LEU A 13 10.74 2.31 12.48
C LEU A 13 10.68 1.21 11.43
N THR A 14 10.69 -0.03 11.89
CA THR A 14 10.61 -1.22 11.03
C THR A 14 9.52 -2.18 11.47
N ASP A 15 9.08 -2.10 12.73
CA ASP A 15 7.94 -2.89 13.21
C ASP A 15 6.64 -2.40 12.57
N GLN A 16 5.81 -3.34 12.13
CA GLN A 16 4.58 -3.02 11.40
C GLN A 16 3.60 -2.24 12.27
N ALA A 17 3.42 -2.62 13.54
CA ALA A 17 2.47 -1.95 14.42
C ALA A 17 2.95 -0.54 14.76
N GLU A 18 4.26 -0.39 15.02
CA GLU A 18 4.87 0.92 15.29
C GLU A 18 4.76 1.86 14.08
N VAL A 19 5.01 1.36 12.87
CA VAL A 19 4.86 2.13 11.62
C VAL A 19 3.41 2.57 11.44
N THR A 20 2.44 1.67 11.55
CA THR A 20 1.02 2.01 11.40
C THR A 20 0.59 3.07 12.41
N GLN A 21 0.96 2.90 13.68
CA GLN A 21 0.60 3.85 14.72
C GLN A 21 1.23 5.22 14.46
N TYR A 22 2.51 5.25 14.09
CA TYR A 22 3.20 6.51 13.83
C TYR A 22 2.57 7.27 12.66
N LEU A 23 2.33 6.59 11.53
CA LEU A 23 1.71 7.20 10.35
C LEU A 23 0.28 7.71 10.64
N ALA A 24 -0.49 6.99 11.45
CA ALA A 24 -1.83 7.43 11.86
C ALA A 24 -1.80 8.75 12.65
N THR A 25 -0.75 9.01 13.45
CA THR A 25 -0.62 10.32 14.15
C THR A 25 -0.44 11.50 13.19
N LEU A 26 0.01 11.23 11.96
CA LEU A 26 0.19 12.22 10.89
C LEU A 26 -1.02 12.27 9.94
N GLY A 27 -2.09 11.52 10.21
CA GLY A 27 -3.24 11.39 9.32
C GLY A 27 -2.95 10.58 8.04
N ILE A 28 -1.94 9.71 8.08
CA ILE A 28 -1.57 8.85 6.96
C ILE A 28 -2.10 7.43 7.23
N ASP A 29 -3.06 7.00 6.42
CA ASP A 29 -3.54 5.63 6.44
C ASP A 29 -2.53 4.69 5.78
N TYR A 30 -2.17 3.61 6.47
CA TYR A 30 -1.26 2.60 5.97
C TYR A 30 -1.87 1.20 6.12
N GLU A 31 -1.85 0.45 5.03
CA GLU A 31 -2.33 -0.92 4.97
C GLU A 31 -1.33 -1.83 4.28
N ARG A 32 -1.37 -3.10 4.69
CA ARG A 32 -0.62 -4.17 4.06
C ARG A 32 -1.59 -5.25 3.63
N TRP A 33 -1.72 -5.44 2.32
CA TRP A 33 -2.49 -6.55 1.77
C TRP A 33 -1.57 -7.76 1.54
N PRO A 34 -2.03 -8.98 1.85
CA PRO A 34 -1.22 -10.17 1.68
C PRO A 34 -0.95 -10.46 0.20
N LEU A 35 0.33 -10.63 -0.13
CA LEU A 35 0.82 -11.08 -1.45
C LEU A 35 0.58 -12.60 -1.59
N SER A 36 -0.68 -13.01 -1.64
CA SER A 36 -1.06 -14.43 -1.71
C SER A 36 -1.04 -14.93 -3.15
N GLU A 37 0.12 -15.01 -3.83
CA GLU A 37 0.24 -15.51 -5.23
C GLU A 37 -0.82 -14.93 -6.21
N ARG A 38 -1.36 -13.74 -5.92
CA ARG A 38 -2.60 -13.28 -6.58
C ARG A 38 -2.36 -12.79 -8.00
N ALA A 39 -1.14 -12.34 -8.27
CA ALA A 39 -0.66 -11.95 -9.59
C ALA A 39 0.82 -12.31 -9.72
N ALA A 40 1.23 -12.74 -10.92
CA ALA A 40 2.63 -12.94 -11.24
C ALA A 40 3.38 -11.59 -11.30
N ALA A 41 4.70 -11.62 -11.07
CA ALA A 41 5.52 -10.40 -11.10
C ALA A 41 5.49 -9.66 -12.45
N ASN A 42 5.22 -10.39 -13.54
CA ASN A 42 5.07 -9.86 -14.90
C ASN A 42 3.62 -9.93 -15.40
N ALA A 43 2.65 -10.02 -14.48
CA ALA A 43 1.24 -10.03 -14.86
C ALA A 43 0.86 -8.70 -15.53
N PRO A 44 -0.01 -8.72 -16.55
CA PRO A 44 -0.52 -7.50 -17.15
C PRO A 44 -1.32 -6.69 -16.12
N ALA A 45 -1.41 -5.38 -16.32
CA ALA A 45 -2.07 -4.44 -15.42
C ALA A 45 -3.49 -4.87 -15.03
N GLU A 46 -4.27 -5.37 -15.99
CA GLU A 46 -5.64 -5.82 -15.79
C GLU A 46 -5.73 -7.02 -14.84
N ALA A 47 -4.76 -7.95 -14.93
CA ALA A 47 -4.69 -9.10 -14.03
C ALA A 47 -4.32 -8.67 -12.60
N VAL A 48 -3.44 -7.66 -12.46
CA VAL A 48 -3.09 -7.08 -11.15
C VAL A 48 -4.30 -6.38 -10.54
N LEU A 49 -5.02 -5.56 -11.31
CA LEU A 49 -6.24 -4.88 -10.83
C LEU A 49 -7.33 -5.88 -10.43
N ALA A 50 -7.55 -6.93 -11.22
CA ALA A 50 -8.52 -7.98 -10.88
C ALA A 50 -8.15 -8.73 -9.60
N ALA A 51 -6.86 -9.02 -9.39
CA ALA A 51 -6.35 -9.73 -8.22
C ALA A 51 -6.54 -8.96 -6.89
N TYR A 52 -6.57 -7.62 -6.94
CA TYR A 52 -6.75 -6.75 -5.78
C TYR A 52 -8.08 -5.99 -5.78
N ALA A 53 -9.01 -6.35 -6.68
CA ALA A 53 -10.30 -5.68 -6.80
C ALA A 53 -11.07 -5.58 -5.48
N PRO A 54 -11.14 -6.62 -4.61
CA PRO A 54 -11.87 -6.52 -3.34
C PRO A 54 -11.35 -5.42 -2.41
N GLU A 55 -10.04 -5.29 -2.29
CA GLU A 55 -9.42 -4.26 -1.45
C GLU A 55 -9.49 -2.87 -2.10
N ILE A 56 -9.31 -2.79 -3.42
CA ILE A 56 -9.47 -1.55 -4.19
C ILE A 56 -10.89 -1.02 -4.05
N ASP A 57 -11.92 -1.86 -4.14
CA ASP A 57 -13.32 -1.45 -4.00
C ASP A 57 -13.62 -0.93 -2.59
N GLN A 58 -13.08 -1.57 -1.55
CA GLN A 58 -13.18 -1.08 -0.17
C GLN A 58 -12.47 0.27 0.00
N LEU A 59 -11.29 0.43 -0.60
CA LEU A 59 -10.52 1.67 -0.60
C LEU A 59 -11.28 2.79 -1.32
N LYS A 60 -11.91 2.49 -2.46
CA LYS A 60 -12.76 3.44 -3.19
C LYS A 60 -13.98 3.85 -2.38
N ALA A 61 -14.65 2.89 -1.74
CA ALA A 61 -15.82 3.16 -0.91
C ALA A 61 -15.49 4.06 0.30
N ARG A 62 -14.35 3.83 0.97
CA ARG A 62 -13.96 4.63 2.14
C ARG A 62 -13.40 6.02 1.78
N GLY A 63 -12.63 6.11 0.69
CA GLY A 63 -11.89 7.32 0.32
C GLY A 63 -12.58 8.17 -0.74
N GLY A 64 -13.67 7.70 -1.33
CA GLY A 64 -14.36 8.37 -2.43
C GLY A 64 -13.60 8.34 -3.75
N TYR A 65 -12.66 7.41 -3.93
CA TYR A 65 -11.85 7.30 -5.15
C TYR A 65 -12.66 6.70 -6.31
N VAL A 66 -12.47 7.22 -7.52
CA VAL A 66 -13.27 6.85 -8.69
C VAL A 66 -12.58 5.79 -9.57
N THR A 67 -11.27 5.91 -9.74
CA THR A 67 -10.47 5.05 -10.64
C THR A 67 -9.25 4.48 -9.92
N ALA A 68 -8.77 3.36 -10.43
CA ALA A 68 -7.50 2.73 -10.04
C ALA A 68 -6.80 2.25 -11.31
N ASP A 69 -5.48 2.40 -11.37
CA ASP A 69 -4.65 2.03 -12.52
C ASP A 69 -3.28 1.51 -12.02
N VAL A 70 -2.55 0.82 -12.89
CA VAL A 70 -1.23 0.23 -12.59
C VAL A 70 -0.17 0.92 -13.43
N ILE A 71 0.90 1.37 -12.78
CA ILE A 71 2.05 1.98 -13.44
C ILE A 71 3.27 1.12 -13.15
N ASP A 72 3.98 0.72 -14.21
CA ASP A 72 5.30 0.11 -14.14
C ASP A 72 6.36 1.16 -14.47
N VAL A 73 7.36 1.32 -13.60
CA VAL A 73 8.43 2.32 -13.74
C VAL A 73 9.76 1.58 -13.88
N THR A 74 10.28 1.54 -15.10
CA THR A 74 11.60 0.99 -15.41
C THR A 74 12.67 2.10 -15.42
N ALA A 75 13.88 1.76 -15.02
CA ALA A 75 15.04 2.67 -14.99
C ALA A 75 15.61 2.98 -16.38
#